data_AF-A0A177ASG7-F1
#
_entry.id   AF-A0A177ASG7-F1
#
_cell.length_a   1.000
_cell.length_b   1.000
_cell.length_c   1.000
_cell.angle_alpha   90.00
_cell.angle_beta   90.00
_cell.angle_gamma   90.00
#
_symmetry.space_group_name_H-M   'P 1'
#
loop_
_entity.id
_entity.type
_entity.pdbx_description
1 polymer ?
#
loop_
_entity_poly.entity_id
_entity_poly.type
_entity_poly.pdbx_seq_one_letter_code
_entity_poly.pdbx_strand_id
1 'polypeptide(L)' 'MEEYKTHMVIPNVPRRIRVRLSRQRNEDDHSNPKVFTLVTALNVASFKGLQTKEVESTN' A
#
# COMPACT_ATOMS: atom_id res chain seq x y z
N MET A 1 11.99 24.97 -28.06
CA MET A 1 11.48 25.48 -26.78
C MET A 1 10.07 24.89 -26.63
N GLU A 2 9.99 23.59 -26.36
CA GLU A 2 8.71 22.94 -26.11
C GLU A 2 8.41 23.05 -24.62
N GLU A 3 7.20 23.50 -24.29
CA GLU A 3 6.73 23.67 -22.91
C GLU A 3 6.85 22.35 -22.13
N TYR A 4 7.59 22.40 -21.03
CA TYR A 4 7.65 21.29 -20.09
C TYR A 4 6.38 21.30 -19.24
N LYS A 5 5.63 20.20 -19.34
CA LYS A 5 4.44 19.92 -18.55
C LYS A 5 4.73 20.13 -17.06
N THR A 6 4.19 21.20 -16.49
CA THR A 6 4.29 21.50 -15.05
C THR A 6 3.62 20.40 -14.23
N HIS A 7 4.25 20.02 -13.12
CA HIS A 7 3.84 18.95 -12.22
C HIS A 7 2.36 19.04 -11.87
N MET A 8 1.57 18.14 -12.45
CA MET A 8 0.13 18.07 -12.27
C MET A 8 -0.18 17.64 -10.83
N VAL A 9 -0.59 18.59 -10.00
CA VAL A 9 -1.11 18.31 -8.66
C VAL A 9 -2.46 17.61 -8.84
N ILE A 10 -2.53 16.33 -8.48
CA ILE A 10 -3.79 15.57 -8.49
C ILE A 10 -4.59 16.00 -7.26
N PRO A 11 -5.75 16.67 -7.41
CA PRO A 11 -6.56 17.08 -6.26
C PRO A 11 -7.16 15.86 -5.55
N ASN A 12 -7.50 16.01 -4.26
CA ASN A 12 -8.26 15.05 -3.45
C ASN A 12 -7.54 13.75 -3.04
N VAL A 13 -6.21 13.71 -3.04
CA VAL A 13 -5.46 12.56 -2.50
C VAL A 13 -5.50 12.55 -0.96
N PRO A 14 -5.92 11.45 -0.31
CA PRO A 14 -5.88 11.34 1.15
C PRO A 14 -4.47 11.53 1.70
N ARG A 15 -4.31 12.36 2.73
CA ARG A 15 -2.99 12.60 3.37
C ARG A 15 -2.50 11.41 4.20
N ARG A 16 -3.38 10.49 4.60
CA ARG A 16 -3.07 9.30 5.40
C ARG A 16 -3.98 8.15 4.99
N ILE A 17 -3.41 6.96 4.88
CA ILE A 17 -4.12 5.70 4.62
C ILE A 17 -3.61 4.68 5.62
N ARG A 18 -4.50 3.85 6.16
CA ARG A 18 -4.13 2.70 6.97
C ARG A 18 -4.10 1.49 6.06
N VAL A 19 -3.00 0.76 6.04
CA VAL A 19 -2.84 -0.43 5.23
C VAL A 19 -2.46 -1.63 6.09
N ARG A 20 -2.82 -2.82 5.63
CA ARG A 20 -2.28 -4.10 6.09
C ARG A 20 -1.29 -4.59 5.04
N LEU A 21 -0.14 -5.06 5.51
CA LEU A 21 0.88 -5.69 4.68
C LEU A 21 0.91 -7.18 5.02
N SER A 22 0.83 -8.03 4.00
CA SER A 22 0.94 -9.48 4.14
C SER A 22 2.00 -9.99 3.15
N ARG A 23 3.06 -10.60 3.66
CA ARG A 23 4.13 -11.19 2.85
C ARG A 23 3.75 -12.64 2.53
N GLN A 24 3.51 -12.94 1.26
CA GLN A 24 3.03 -14.24 0.79
C GLN A 24 3.97 -14.83 -0.27
N ARG A 25 4.08 -16.16 -0.33
CA ARG A 25 4.84 -16.84 -1.39
C ARG A 25 4.06 -16.76 -2.69
N ASN A 26 4.78 -16.53 -3.78
CA ASN A 26 4.20 -16.69 -5.10
C ASN A 26 4.13 -18.17 -5.44
N GLU A 27 2.99 -18.61 -5.97
CA GLU A 27 2.77 -20.00 -6.43
C GLU A 27 3.30 -20.23 -7.85
N ASP A 28 3.63 -19.15 -8.57
CA ASP A 28 4.29 -19.22 -9.87
C ASP A 28 5.80 -19.42 -9.73
N ASP A 29 6.26 -20.64 -9.99
CA ASP A 29 7.68 -21.04 -9.95
C ASP A 29 8.56 -20.33 -10.97
N HIS A 30 7.99 -19.71 -12.01
CA HIS A 30 8.76 -18.98 -13.03
C HIS A 30 8.88 -17.49 -12.72
N SER A 31 8.24 -17.03 -11.65
CA SER A 31 8.31 -15.64 -11.21
C SER A 31 9.55 -15.37 -10.34
N ASN A 32 10.33 -14.37 -10.76
CA ASN A 32 11.34 -13.74 -9.91
C ASN A 32 10.79 -12.38 -9.50
N PRO A 33 10.49 -12.09 -8.22
CA PRO A 33 10.79 -12.79 -6.96
C PRO A 33 9.73 -13.80 -6.48
N LYS A 34 10.16 -14.81 -5.70
CA LYS A 34 9.31 -15.88 -5.12
C LYS A 34 8.31 -15.43 -4.04
N VAL A 35 8.29 -14.14 -3.69
CA VAL A 35 7.48 -13.60 -2.60
C VAL A 35 6.97 -12.23 -3.00
N PHE A 36 5.70 -11.97 -2.72
CA PHE A 36 5.08 -10.67 -2.91
C PHE A 36 4.52 -10.14 -1.59
N THR A 37 4.25 -8.84 -1.56
CA THR A 37 3.56 -8.20 -0.44
C THR A 37 2.17 -7.78 -0.91
N LEU A 38 1.13 -8.45 -0.39
CA LEU A 38 -0.24 -8.01 -0.57
C LEU A 38 -0.50 -6.81 0.34
N VAL A 39 -0.96 -5.71 -0.26
CA VAL A 39 -1.32 -4.47 0.45
C VAL A 39 -2.83 -4.33 0.41
N THR A 40 -3.47 -4.33 1.58
CA THR A 40 -4.91 -4.13 1.70
C THR A 40 -5.18 -2.80 2.41
N ALA A 41 -6.03 -1.96 1.82
CA ALA A 41 -6.48 -0.74 2.47
C ALA A 41 -7.46 -1.08 3.62
N LEU A 42 -7.28 -0.42 4.77
CA LEU A 42 -8.14 -0.58 5.93
C LEU A 42 -8.92 0.70 6.18
N ASN A 43 -10.23 0.53 6.35
CA ASN A 43 -11.11 1.62 6.76
C ASN A 43 -10.98 1.82 8.27
N VAL A 44 -10.63 3.03 8.68
CA VAL A 44 -10.53 3.43 10.09
C VAL A 44 -11.27 4.72 10.33
N ALA A 45 -11.93 4.85 11.48
CA ALA A 45 -12.67 6.05 11.85
C ALA A 45 -11.75 7.24 12.15
N SER A 46 -10.55 6.99 12.69
CA SER A 46 -9.56 8.05 13.00
C SER A 46 -8.14 7.51 12.88
N PHE A 47 -7.21 8.38 12.44
CA PHE A 47 -5.78 8.07 12.33
C PHE A 47 -4.97 8.48 13.56
N LYS A 48 -5.57 9.17 14.54
CA LYS A 48 -4.85 9.64 15.73
C LYS A 48 -4.57 8.47 16.68
N GLY A 49 -3.34 8.38 17.19
CA GLY A 49 -2.94 7.36 18.17
C GLY A 49 -2.75 5.94 17.63
N LEU A 50 -2.96 5.71 16.34
CA LEU A 50 -2.72 4.40 15.73
C LEU A 50 -1.23 4.17 15.49
N GLN A 51 -0.66 3.17 16.16
CA GLN A 51 0.71 2.71 15.94
C GLN A 51 0.75 1.53 14.95
N THR A 52 1.93 1.21 14.44
CA THR A 52 2.14 -0.04 13.70
C THR A 52 1.98 -1.22 14.65
N LYS A 53 1.18 -2.21 14.24
CA LYS A 53 0.94 -3.42 15.03
C LYS A 53 1.13 -4.62 14.11
N GLU A 54 1.71 -5.67 14.66
CA GLU A 54 1.68 -6.98 14.02
C GLU A 54 0.24 -7.49 14.02
N VAL A 55 -0.16 -8.11 12.91
CA VAL A 55 -1.51 -8.63 12.71
C VAL A 55 -1.38 -10.11 12.41
N GLU A 56 -2.12 -10.93 13.15
CA GLU A 56 -2.14 -12.38 12.93
C GLU A 56 -2.61 -12.70 11.51
N SER A 57 -2.02 -13.75 10.94
CA SER A 57 -2.36 -14.22 9.59
C SER A 57 -3.62 -15.06 9.63
N THR A 58 -4.79 -14.44 9.87
CA THR A 58 -6.07 -15.07 9.52
C THR A 58 -6.23 -14.93 8.00
N ASN A 59 -5.93 -16.02 7.30
CA ASN A 59 -6.29 -16.25 5.90
C ASN A 59 -7.20 -17.49 5.90
#